data_AF-A0A7X6VCZ0-F1
#
_entry.id   AF-A0A7X6VCZ0-F1
#
_cell.length_a   1.000
_cell.length_b   1.000
_cell.length_c   1.000
_cell.angle_alpha   90.00
_cell.angle_beta   90.00
_cell.angle_gamma   90.00
#
_symmetry.space_group_name_H-M   'P 1'
#
loop_
_entity.id
_entity.type
_entity.pdbx_description
1 polymer ?
#
loop_
_entity_poly.entity_id
_entity_poly.type
_entity_poly.pdbx_seq_one_letter_code
_entity_poly.pdbx_strand_id
1 'polypeptide(L)' 'MDRFEDSKMREALKQVKENSKYIIEYIAYAAKMNRTYYEELLRQSFTEQQALDLVKMHGLPLFPGK' A
#
# COMPACT_ATOMS: atom_id res chain seq x y z
N MET A 1 -6.59 -26.13 -28.72
CA MET A 1 -5.98 -24.97 -28.05
C MET A 1 -4.48 -25.12 -28.13
N ASP A 2 -3.82 -24.12 -28.68
CA ASP A 2 -2.41 -24.15 -29.01
C ASP A 2 -1.58 -24.04 -27.72
N ARG A 3 -0.65 -24.98 -27.48
CA ARG A 3 0.12 -25.07 -26.21
C ARG A 3 0.91 -23.78 -25.91
N PHE A 4 1.15 -22.97 -26.92
CA PHE A 4 1.82 -21.69 -26.85
C PHE A 4 0.95 -20.57 -26.23
N GLU A 5 -0.35 -20.53 -26.51
CA GLU A 5 -1.27 -19.56 -25.91
C GLU A 5 -1.51 -19.85 -24.42
N ASP A 6 -1.56 -21.13 -24.08
CA ASP A 6 -1.65 -21.63 -22.71
C ASP A 6 -0.46 -21.19 -21.84
N SER A 7 0.75 -21.14 -22.42
CA SER A 7 1.96 -20.69 -21.72
C SER A 7 1.94 -19.18 -21.43
N LYS A 8 1.56 -18.37 -22.44
CA LYS A 8 1.45 -16.91 -22.28
C LYS A 8 0.40 -16.52 -21.25
N MET A 9 -0.74 -17.22 -21.23
CA MET A 9 -1.79 -16.99 -20.25
C MET A 9 -1.31 -17.29 -18.81
N ARG A 10 -0.54 -18.38 -18.61
CA ARG A 10 0.03 -18.72 -17.30
C ARG A 10 1.04 -17.69 -16.81
N GLU A 11 1.88 -17.16 -17.70
CA GLU A 11 2.83 -16.09 -17.36
C GLU A 11 2.12 -14.79 -16.98
N ALA A 12 1.09 -14.39 -17.73
CA ALA A 12 0.27 -13.23 -17.41
C ALA A 12 -0.41 -13.36 -16.04
N LEU A 13 -1.00 -14.53 -15.74
CA LEU A 13 -1.61 -14.81 -14.44
C LEU A 13 -0.58 -14.78 -13.30
N LYS A 14 0.64 -15.27 -13.55
CA LYS A 14 1.74 -15.20 -12.57
C LYS A 14 2.12 -13.76 -12.27
N GLN A 15 2.27 -12.91 -13.29
CA GLN A 15 2.57 -11.49 -13.12
C GLN A 15 1.47 -10.76 -12.35
N VAL A 16 0.19 -10.99 -12.68
CA VAL A 16 -0.94 -10.40 -11.94
C VAL A 16 -0.91 -10.79 -10.47
N LYS A 17 -0.64 -12.07 -10.18
CA LYS A 17 -0.55 -12.57 -8.81
C LYS A 17 0.62 -11.94 -8.04
N GLU A 18 1.79 -11.86 -8.67
CA GLU A 18 2.98 -11.24 -8.07
C GLU A 18 2.74 -9.75 -7.81
N ASN A 19 2.20 -9.01 -8.78
CA ASN A 19 1.83 -7.61 -8.62
C ASN A 19 0.81 -7.41 -7.49
N SER A 20 -0.20 -8.28 -7.40
CA SER A 20 -1.20 -8.21 -6.32
C SER A 20 -0.57 -8.44 -4.95
N LYS A 21 0.39 -9.37 -4.84
CA LYS A 21 1.14 -9.60 -3.61
C LYS A 21 1.94 -8.37 -3.21
N TYR A 22 2.66 -7.75 -4.15
CA TYR A 22 3.42 -6.52 -3.89
C TYR A 22 2.53 -5.37 -3.45
N ILE A 23 1.34 -5.22 -4.05
CA ILE A 23 0.36 -4.20 -3.66
C ILE A 23 -0.11 -4.42 -2.22
N ILE A 24 -0.44 -5.66 -1.85
CA ILE A 24 -0.87 -5.98 -0.48
C ILE A 24 0.25 -5.70 0.53
N GLU A 25 1.47 -6.13 0.22
CA GLU A 25 2.64 -5.89 1.07
C GLU A 25 2.92 -4.39 1.24
N TYR A 26 2.80 -3.62 0.15
CA TYR A 26 2.92 -2.17 0.18
C TYR A 26 1.83 -1.51 1.03
N ILE A 27 0.56 -1.88 0.86
CA ILE A 27 -0.55 -1.35 1.66
C ILE A 27 -0.28 -1.60 3.15
N ALA A 28 0.13 -2.82 3.51
CA ALA A 28 0.44 -3.18 4.89
C ALA A 28 1.62 -2.37 5.44
N TYR A 29 2.65 -2.12 4.64
CA TYR A 29 3.77 -1.27 5.01
C TYR A 29 3.35 0.20 5.20
N ALA A 30 2.64 0.78 4.23
CA ALA A 30 2.15 2.15 4.29
C ALA A 30 1.24 2.39 5.50
N ALA A 31 0.35 1.44 5.80
CA ALA A 31 -0.52 1.50 6.97
C ALA A 31 0.29 1.51 8.29
N LYS A 32 1.33 0.66 8.40
CA LYS A 32 2.22 0.64 9.58
C LYS A 32 2.95 1.97 9.74
N MET A 33 3.51 2.51 8.67
CA MET A 33 4.23 3.78 8.71
C MET A 33 3.31 4.95 9.08
N ASN A 34 2.10 5.01 8.50
CA ASN A 34 1.12 6.03 8.84
C ASN A 34 0.67 5.94 10.30
N ARG A 35 0.50 4.73 10.82
CA ARG A 35 0.20 4.52 12.24
C ARG A 35 1.34 5.01 13.13
N THR A 36 2.60 4.67 12.82
CA THR A 36 3.74 5.16 13.59
C THR A 36 3.85 6.67 13.54
N TYR A 37 3.61 7.29 12.39
CA TYR A 37 3.60 8.75 12.25
C TYR A 37 2.50 9.39 13.10
N TYR A 38 1.28 8.85 13.05
CA TYR A 38 0.17 9.27 13.89
C TYR A 38 0.51 9.21 15.39
N GLU A 39 1.02 8.07 15.86
CA GLU A 39 1.38 7.88 17.26
C GLU A 39 2.47 8.86 17.73
N GLU A 40 3.43 9.18 16.86
CA GLU A 40 4.48 10.15 17.16
C GLU A 40 3.94 11.58 17.25
N LEU A 41 2.99 11.97 16.39
CA LEU A 41 2.32 13.27 16.48
C LEU A 41 1.55 13.42 17.80
N LEU A 42 0.87 12.37 18.25
CA LEU A 42 0.20 12.38 19.56
C LEU A 42 1.20 12.56 20.72
N ARG A 43 2.38 11.92 20.66
CA ARG A 43 3.44 12.11 21.67
C ARG A 43 3.96 13.55 21.71
N GLN A 44 3.89 14.24 20.58
CA GLN A 44 4.27 15.65 20.47
C GLN A 44 3.13 16.62 20.85
N SER A 45 2.09 16.11 21.52
CA SER A 45 0.93 16.88 22.00
C SER A 45 0.02 17.45 20.90
N PHE A 46 0.10 16.93 19.67
CA PHE A 46 -0.92 17.23 18.68
C PHE A 46 -2.24 16.59 19.11
N THR A 47 -3.35 17.27 18.83
CA THR A 47 -4.68 16.66 18.98
C THR A 47 -4.86 15.53 17.97
N GLU A 48 -5.74 14.59 18.28
CA GLU A 48 -6.11 13.50 17.37
C GLU A 48 -6.51 14.02 15.99
N GLN A 49 -7.31 15.09 15.93
CA GLN A 49 -7.73 15.68 14.66
C GLN A 49 -6.56 16.23 13.85
N GLN A 50 -5.64 16.97 14.49
CA GLN A 50 -4.44 17.49 13.82
C GLN A 50 -3.53 16.36 13.32
N ALA A 51 -3.36 15.32 14.13
CA ALA A 51 -2.54 14.16 13.76
C ALA A 51 -3.13 13.42 12.55
N LEU A 52 -4.46 13.22 12.53
CA LEU A 52 -5.15 12.62 11.38
C LEU A 52 -5.01 13.47 10.12
N ASP A 53 -5.14 14.79 10.23
CA ASP A 53 -5.03 15.68 9.07
C ASP A 53 -3.60 15.72 8.52
N LEU A 54 -2.59 15.71 9.38
CA LEU A 54 -1.18 15.59 8.96
C LEU A 54 -0.88 14.25 8.30
N VAL A 55 -1.43 13.14 8.81
CA VAL A 55 -1.28 11.83 8.16
C VAL A 55 -1.96 11.79 6.80
N LYS A 56 -3.12 12.44 6.62
CA LYS A 56 -3.77 12.57 5.29
C LYS A 56 -2.95 13.40 4.32
N MET A 57 -2.27 14.46 4.79
CA MET A 57 -1.49 15.37 3.94
C MET A 57 -0.09 14.85 3.60
N HIS A 58 0.55 14.14 4.53
CA HIS A 58 1.98 13.81 4.44
C HIS A 58 2.29 12.31 4.61
N GLY A 59 1.30 11.50 5.00
CA GLY A 59 1.46 10.06 5.13
C GLY A 59 1.71 9.38 3.79
N LEU A 60 2.15 8.12 3.85
CA LEU A 60 2.28 7.29 2.67
C LEU A 60 0.89 6.95 2.10
N PRO A 61 0.65 7.11 0.79
CA PRO A 61 -0.61 6.71 0.20
C PRO A 61 -0.78 5.19 0.33
N LEU A 62 -1.96 4.71 0.70
CA LEU A 62 -2.22 3.27 0.74
C LEU A 62 -2.26 2.67 -0.67
N PHE A 63 -2.62 3.46 -1.67
CA PHE A 63 -2.62 3.05 -3.07
C PHE A 63 -1.60 3.88 -3.84
N PRO A 64 -0.50 3.27 -4.30
CA PRO A 64 0.51 3.98 -5.07
C PRO A 64 -0.05 4.21 -6.48
N GLY A 65 -0.44 5.44 -6.80
CA GLY A 65 -0.89 5.81 -8.16
C GLY A 65 -2.18 6.61 -8.25
N LYS A 66 -2.23 7.77 -7.59
CA LYS A 66 -2.98 8.91 -8.15
C LYS A 66 -1.99 9.88 -8.75
#